data_AF-A0A6C0DQZ4-F1
#
_entry.id   AF-A0A6C0DQZ4-F1
#
_cell.length_a   1.000
_cell.length_b   1.000
_cell.length_c   1.000
_cell.angle_alpha   90.00
_cell.angle_beta   90.00
_cell.angle_gamma   90.00
#
_symmetry.space_group_name_H-M   'P 1'
#
loop_
_entity.id
_entity.type
_entity.pdbx_description
1 polymer ?
#
loop_
_entity_poly.entity_id
_entity_poly.type
_entity_poly.pdbx_seq_one_letter_code
_entity_poly.pdbx_strand_id
1 'polypeptide(L)' 'MTRTETQETSTNKIDNEAILKTRYLETLSEKELRSYAIAKSHLGTSFQLEKSHGFIEWKKKNNID' A
#
# COMPACT_ATOMS: atom_id res chain seq x y z
N MET A 1 -0.40 -22.84 33.62
CA MET A 1 0.62 -21.76 33.58
C MET A 1 0.11 -20.67 32.65
N THR A 2 0.49 -19.46 32.97
CA THR A 2 -0.23 -18.20 32.80
C THR A 2 -0.40 -17.71 31.34
N ARG A 3 -1.62 -17.23 31.06
CA ARG A 3 -2.07 -16.15 30.16
C ARG A 3 -1.00 -15.31 29.44
N THR A 4 -1.17 -15.21 28.12
CA THR A 4 -1.09 -13.96 27.33
C THR A 4 -2.29 -13.99 26.37
N GLU A 5 -3.47 -13.63 26.84
CA GLU A 5 -4.12 -12.35 26.52
C GLU A 5 -3.26 -11.26 25.84
N THR A 6 -3.99 -10.50 25.01
CA THR A 6 -3.73 -9.14 24.53
C THR A 6 -2.79 -9.07 23.30
N GLN A 7 -3.20 -8.59 22.13
CA GLN A 7 -4.02 -7.40 21.90
C GLN A 7 -4.81 -7.47 20.58
N GLU A 8 -6.13 -7.47 20.71
CA GLU A 8 -7.02 -6.75 19.78
C GLU A 8 -6.48 -5.33 19.62
N THR A 9 -6.03 -4.97 18.42
CA THR A 9 -5.78 -3.57 18.06
C THR A 9 -6.45 -3.28 16.73
N SER A 10 -7.71 -2.86 16.83
CA SER A 10 -8.27 -1.79 16.01
C SER A 10 -8.29 -2.01 14.49
N THR A 11 -9.01 -3.04 14.06
CA THR A 11 -9.46 -3.29 12.68
C THR A 11 -10.48 -2.23 12.23
N ASN A 12 -10.04 -1.02 11.89
CA ASN A 12 -10.92 -0.07 11.18
C ASN A 12 -10.20 0.98 10.30
N LYS A 13 -8.87 1.00 10.26
CA LYS A 13 -8.11 1.99 9.46
C LYS A 13 -7.05 1.38 8.55
N ILE A 14 -6.48 0.22 8.94
CA ILE A 14 -5.38 -0.45 8.22
C ILE A 14 -5.86 -1.08 6.89
N ASP A 15 -7.12 -1.53 6.83
CA ASP A 15 -7.69 -2.17 5.65
C ASP A 15 -7.78 -1.24 4.44
N ASN A 16 -8.17 0.02 4.64
CA ASN A 16 -8.42 0.92 3.51
C ASN A 16 -7.15 1.19 2.69
N GLU A 17 -6.02 1.51 3.32
CA GLU A 17 -4.79 1.81 2.58
C GLU A 17 -4.18 0.57 1.91
N ALA A 18 -4.24 -0.60 2.55
CA ALA A 18 -3.76 -1.84 1.96
C ALA A 18 -4.61 -2.24 0.73
N ILE A 19 -5.93 -2.08 0.84
CA ILE A 19 -6.88 -2.31 -0.27
C ILE A 19 -6.61 -1.32 -1.41
N LEU A 20 -6.45 -0.02 -1.09
CA LEU A 20 -6.15 1.02 -2.10
C LEU A 20 -4.83 0.77 -2.83
N LYS A 21 -3.78 0.37 -2.09
CA LYS A 21 -2.49 -0.02 -2.69
C LYS A 21 -2.66 -1.18 -3.67
N THR A 22 -3.44 -2.19 -3.30
CA THR A 22 -3.74 -3.33 -4.18
C THR A 22 -4.50 -2.88 -5.42
N ARG A 23 -5.55 -2.07 -5.26
CA ARG A 23 -6.33 -1.51 -6.37
C ARG A 23 -5.46 -0.67 -7.31
N TYR A 24 -4.57 0.15 -6.79
CA TYR A 24 -3.61 0.90 -7.59
C TYR A 24 -2.73 -0.03 -8.41
N LEU A 25 -2.16 -1.07 -7.79
CA LEU A 25 -1.34 -2.07 -8.49
C LEU A 25 -2.12 -2.80 -9.58
N GLU A 26 -3.43 -3.04 -9.40
CA GLU A 26 -4.30 -3.61 -10.44
C GLU A 26 -4.52 -2.64 -11.62
N THR A 27 -4.47 -1.32 -11.38
CA THR A 27 -4.54 -0.33 -12.47
C THR A 27 -3.21 -0.13 -13.22
N LEU A 28 -2.11 -0.65 -12.68
CA LEU A 28 -0.79 -0.51 -13.31
C LEU A 28 -0.67 -1.45 -14.52
N SER A 29 -0.07 -0.93 -15.58
CA SER A 29 0.33 -1.74 -16.73
C SER A 29 1.57 -2.59 -16.42
N GLU A 30 1.86 -3.60 -17.25
CA GLU A 30 3.02 -4.48 -17.05
C GLU A 30 4.36 -3.73 -16.91
N LYS A 31 4.54 -2.64 -17.68
CA LYS A 31 5.72 -1.77 -17.57
C LYS A 31 5.83 -1.10 -16.20
N GLU A 32 4.73 -0.56 -15.71
CA GLU A 32 4.64 0.11 -14.41
C GLU A 32 4.88 -0.89 -13.25
N LEU A 33 4.32 -2.10 -13.37
CA LEU A 33 4.56 -3.18 -12.41
C LEU A 33 6.03 -3.58 -12.33
N ARG A 34 6.73 -3.66 -13.47
CA ARG A 34 8.18 -3.92 -13.50
C ARG A 34 8.95 -2.80 -12.82
N SER A 35 8.66 -1.53 -13.12
CA SER A 35 9.29 -0.38 -12.48
C SER A 35 9.04 -0.37 -10.96
N TYR A 36 7.81 -0.66 -10.53
CA TYR A 36 7.44 -0.82 -9.13
C TYR A 36 8.24 -1.95 -8.47
N ALA A 37 8.36 -3.11 -9.11
CA ALA A 37 9.10 -4.25 -8.57
C ALA A 37 10.59 -3.95 -8.43
N ILE A 38 11.19 -3.26 -9.40
CA ILE A 38 12.60 -2.82 -9.34
C ILE A 38 12.78 -1.83 -8.19
N ALA A 39 11.94 -0.80 -8.09
CA ALA A 39 12.02 0.19 -7.02
C ALA A 39 11.80 -0.44 -5.65
N LYS A 40 10.81 -1.33 -5.51
CA LYS A 40 10.55 -2.08 -4.27
C LYS A 40 11.71 -2.99 -3.90
N SER A 41 12.30 -3.68 -4.87
CA SER A 41 13.48 -4.52 -4.62
C SER A 41 14.71 -3.71 -4.24
N HIS A 42 14.85 -2.50 -4.80
CA HIS A 42 15.99 -1.63 -4.56
C HIS A 42 15.89 -0.87 -3.22
N LEU A 43 14.71 -0.36 -2.89
CA LEU A 43 14.45 0.40 -1.66
C LEU A 43 13.95 -0.47 -0.51
N GLY A 44 13.51 -1.71 -0.76
CA GLY A 44 13.09 -2.67 0.25
C GLY A 44 11.99 -2.11 1.16
N THR A 45 12.26 -2.11 2.47
CA THR A 45 11.36 -1.60 3.52
C THR A 45 11.25 -0.07 3.54
N SER A 46 12.18 0.65 2.91
CA SER A 46 12.12 2.10 2.77
C SER A 46 11.21 2.55 1.62
N PHE A 47 10.74 1.63 0.78
CA PHE A 47 9.85 1.95 -0.31
C PHE A 47 8.42 2.26 0.21
N GLN A 48 7.97 3.50 0.02
CA GLN A 48 6.64 3.93 0.42
C GLN A 48 5.76 4.22 -0.81
N LEU A 49 4.97 3.22 -1.21
CA LEU A 49 4.03 3.34 -2.35
C LEU A 49 3.04 4.50 -2.14
N GLU A 50 2.52 4.63 -0.92
CA GLU A 50 1.53 5.65 -0.54
C GLU A 50 2.03 7.10 -0.70
N LYS A 51 3.35 7.31 -0.66
CA LYS A 51 3.99 8.62 -0.87
C LYS A 51 4.51 8.81 -2.29
N SER A 52 4.40 7.79 -3.14
CA SER A 52 4.85 7.88 -4.52
C SER A 52 3.89 8.74 -5.34
N HIS A 53 4.44 9.51 -6.29
CA HIS A 53 3.67 10.43 -7.11
C HIS A 53 2.49 9.74 -7.80
N GLY A 54 2.72 8.57 -8.41
CA GLY A 54 1.67 7.84 -9.11
C GLY A 54 0.49 7.40 -8.22
N PHE A 55 0.74 7.00 -6.96
CA PHE A 55 -0.35 6.64 -6.04
C PHE A 55 -1.15 7.88 -5.60
N ILE A 56 -0.47 8.99 -5.33
CA ILE A 56 -1.10 10.27 -4.96
C ILE A 56 -1.97 10.78 -6.12
N GLU A 57 -1.46 10.75 -7.35
CA GLU A 57 -2.21 11.15 -8.53
C GLU A 57 -3.40 10.24 -8.79
N TRP A 58 -3.25 8.93 -8.62
CA TRP A 58 -4.35 7.98 -8.74
C TRP A 58 -5.44 8.25 -7.70
N LYS A 59 -5.07 8.50 -6.44
CA LYS A 59 -6.02 8.89 -5.39
C LYS A 59 -6.80 10.15 -5.78
N LYS A 60 -6.10 11.19 -6.25
CA LYS A 60 -6.74 12.43 -6.75
C LYS A 60 -7.68 12.17 -7.91
N LYS A 61 -7.28 11.35 -8.88
CA LYS A 61 -8.10 10.99 -10.06
C LYS A 61 -9.38 10.25 -9.66
N ASN A 62 -9.33 9.43 -8.63
CA ASN A 62 -10.48 8.67 -8.14
C ASN A 62 -11.25 9.40 -7.02
N ASN A 63 -10.90 10.64 -6.67
CA ASN A 63 -11.48 11.41 -5.56
C ASN A 63 -11.43 10.64 -4.22
N ILE A 64 -10.30 9.98 -3.95
CA ILE A 64 -10.02 9.24 -2.71
C ILE A 64 -9.10 10.13 -1.87
N ASP A 65 -9.65 10.82 -0.86
CA ASP A 65 -8.89 11.68 0.08
C ASP A 65 -8.27 10.83 1.20
#